data_AF-A0A7L2DKN4-F1
#
_entry.id   AF-A0A7L2DKN4-F1
#
_cell.length_a   1.000
_cell.length_b   1.000
_cell.length_c   1.000
_cell.angle_alpha   90.00
_cell.angle_beta   90.00
_cell.angle_gamma   90.00
#
_symmetry.space_group_name_H-M   'P 1'
#
loop_
_entity.id
_entity.type
_entity.pdbx_description
1 polymer ?
#
loop_
_entity_poly.entity_id
_entity_poly.type
_entity_poly.pdbx_seq_one_letter_code
_entity_poly.pdbx_strand_id
1 'polypeptide(L)'
;SLQRNLLRKLSADVFKKYQDLKNLYLQNNKIRTISERAFKGLYNLTKLYLSNNKITNLEPFVFADLHRLEWLIIENNRINRIYQLTFYGLKSLILLEMMNNSLARLPDKPLCQYMPRLKWLDLEGNHIHHVKNVTFISCSTLTVLVMRRNKISSLNENSFSSLQMLDELDLASNKIESLPPYIFKELKELSQLNLSYNPIKKIQIDQFDFLIKLKSLSLEGIEIANIQRRMFRPLRNLSHIYFKKFQYCGYAPHVRSCKPNTDGISSLENLLASIIQRVFVWVVSAITCFGNIFVICMRPYIRSENKLHAISIVSLCCADCLMGIYLFVIGAFDLKYRGEYNKHAQLWMDSIHCQLVGSLAILSTEVSVLLLTYLTLEKYICIVYPFRCLKPRKCRTISILVLIWIIGFAVAFIPLSNKEFFRNYYGTNGVCFPLHSEQSESSGSQIYSVVIFLGVNLAAFIIIVFSYGSMFYSVHQTAIMATEIRNHIKKEMILAKRFFFIVFTDALCWIPIFILKLLSLLRVEIPGTITSWVVIFILPINSALNPLLYTLTTRPFKEMIHQVWYNYRQRRSKRGKGSQKPYGPSFIWVDMWPMHEVAPKITKPVLCTDSSDASVTTQSTRLNSHT
;
A
#
# COMPACT_ATOMS: atom_id res chain seq x y z
N SER A 1 53.13 10.58 -6.96
CA SER A 1 51.77 10.04 -7.17
C SER A 1 51.67 9.50 -8.58
N LEU A 2 51.08 8.34 -8.80
CA LEU A 2 50.90 7.69 -10.12
C LEU A 2 49.42 7.39 -10.42
N GLN A 3 48.50 8.00 -9.68
CA GLN A 3 47.06 7.85 -9.88
C GLN A 3 46.58 8.44 -11.21
N ARG A 4 45.41 7.98 -11.71
CA ARG A 4 44.76 8.51 -12.92
C ARG A 4 45.62 8.46 -14.19
N ASN A 5 46.47 7.43 -14.30
CA ASN A 5 47.22 7.14 -15.51
C ASN A 5 46.60 5.95 -16.25
N LEU A 6 47.28 5.47 -17.29
CA LEU A 6 46.86 4.30 -18.07
C LEU A 6 47.71 3.06 -17.79
N LEU A 7 48.30 2.98 -16.59
CA LEU A 7 49.20 1.88 -16.21
C LEU A 7 48.44 0.55 -16.26
N ARG A 8 49.02 -0.45 -16.94
CA ARG A 8 48.42 -1.78 -17.12
C ARG A 8 49.07 -2.88 -16.29
N LYS A 9 50.33 -2.71 -15.90
CA LYS A 9 51.12 -3.69 -15.16
C LYS A 9 52.12 -2.98 -14.22
N LEU A 10 52.42 -3.59 -13.09
CA LEU A 10 53.55 -3.22 -12.24
C LEU A 10 54.62 -4.32 -12.35
N SER A 11 55.76 -3.97 -12.97
CA SER A 11 56.89 -4.89 -13.16
C SER A 11 57.68 -5.09 -11.86
N ALA A 12 58.47 -6.16 -11.82
CA ALA A 12 59.37 -6.45 -10.71
C ALA A 12 60.32 -5.28 -10.43
N ASP A 13 60.58 -5.03 -9.15
CA ASP A 13 61.55 -4.06 -8.64
C ASP A 13 61.35 -2.60 -9.14
N VAL A 14 60.16 -2.26 -9.70
CA VAL A 14 59.89 -0.95 -10.33
C VAL A 14 60.04 0.23 -9.36
N PHE A 15 59.80 0.02 -8.06
CA PHE A 15 59.93 1.04 -7.03
C PHE A 15 61.18 0.90 -6.15
N LYS A 16 62.07 -0.05 -6.44
CA LYS A 16 63.18 -0.44 -5.55
C LYS A 16 64.15 0.70 -5.21
N LYS A 17 64.24 1.72 -6.08
CA LYS A 17 65.09 2.91 -5.85
C LYS A 17 64.51 3.89 -4.82
N TYR A 18 63.20 3.83 -4.53
CA TYR A 18 62.50 4.81 -3.69
C TYR A 18 62.28 4.30 -2.26
N GLN A 19 63.37 3.95 -1.55
CA GLN A 19 63.30 3.29 -0.24
C GLN A 19 62.66 4.18 0.87
N ASP A 20 62.74 5.50 0.71
CA ASP A 20 62.15 6.48 1.64
C ASP A 20 60.67 6.80 1.37
N LEU A 21 60.07 6.15 0.36
CA LEU A 21 58.69 6.42 -0.02
C LEU A 21 57.72 6.04 1.10
N LYS A 22 56.93 7.00 1.57
CA LYS A 22 55.89 6.80 2.60
C LYS A 22 54.50 6.53 2.02
N ASN A 23 54.13 7.21 0.93
CA ASN A 23 52.79 7.11 0.36
C ASN A 23 52.86 6.80 -1.15
N LEU A 24 52.16 5.76 -1.58
CA LEU A 24 52.09 5.34 -2.98
C LEU A 24 50.63 5.33 -3.46
N TYR A 25 50.37 6.19 -4.44
CA TYR A 25 49.06 6.40 -5.05
C TYR A 25 49.04 5.81 -6.46
N LEU A 26 48.28 4.73 -6.67
CA LEU A 26 48.15 4.00 -7.95
C LEU A 26 46.68 3.84 -8.38
N GLN A 27 45.76 4.52 -7.71
CA GLN A 27 44.33 4.43 -7.97
C GLN A 27 43.92 4.99 -9.34
N ASN A 28 42.76 4.54 -9.84
CA ASN A 28 42.19 4.97 -11.13
C ASN A 28 43.14 4.72 -12.32
N ASN A 29 43.74 3.54 -12.38
CA ASN A 29 44.57 3.10 -13.50
C ASN A 29 43.89 1.94 -14.24
N LYS A 30 44.64 1.17 -15.04
CA LYS A 30 44.17 -0.04 -15.71
C LYS A 30 44.99 -1.27 -15.29
N ILE A 31 45.56 -1.25 -14.09
CA ILE A 31 46.51 -2.26 -13.62
C ILE A 31 45.79 -3.60 -13.52
N ARG A 32 46.28 -4.61 -14.25
CA ARG A 32 45.76 -5.98 -14.23
C ARG A 32 46.66 -6.92 -13.44
N THR A 33 47.97 -6.75 -13.61
CA THR A 33 48.99 -7.62 -13.02
C THR A 33 49.97 -6.83 -12.17
N ILE A 34 50.27 -7.38 -10.99
CA ILE A 34 51.27 -6.87 -10.06
C ILE A 34 52.26 -8.01 -9.86
N SER A 35 53.52 -7.80 -10.24
CA SER A 35 54.59 -8.76 -9.95
C SER A 35 54.76 -8.92 -8.43
N GLU A 36 55.07 -10.12 -7.96
CA GLU A 36 55.46 -10.40 -6.57
C GLU A 36 56.51 -9.42 -6.03
N ARG A 37 57.44 -8.98 -6.88
CA ARG A 37 58.52 -8.06 -6.50
C ARG A 37 58.23 -6.60 -6.82
N ALA A 38 57.00 -6.23 -7.17
CA ALA A 38 56.66 -4.86 -7.56
C ALA A 38 56.96 -3.84 -6.46
N PHE A 39 56.70 -4.21 -5.19
CA PHE A 39 56.88 -3.34 -4.02
C PHE A 39 58.14 -3.64 -3.20
N LYS A 40 59.08 -4.41 -3.76
CA LYS A 40 60.33 -4.79 -3.08
C LYS A 40 61.17 -3.55 -2.73
N GLY A 41 61.70 -3.51 -1.51
CA GLY A 41 62.54 -2.42 -1.00
C GLY A 41 61.80 -1.22 -0.40
N LEU A 42 60.46 -1.23 -0.37
CA LEU A 42 59.65 -0.12 0.16
C LEU A 42 59.41 -0.25 1.68
N TYR A 43 60.49 -0.36 2.46
CA TYR A 43 60.44 -0.62 3.91
C TYR A 43 59.76 0.50 4.73
N ASN A 44 59.76 1.73 4.21
CA ASN A 44 59.19 2.91 4.87
C ASN A 44 57.77 3.26 4.41
N LEU A 45 57.15 2.45 3.54
CA LEU A 45 55.82 2.74 3.02
C LEU A 45 54.75 2.57 4.10
N THR A 46 53.96 3.61 4.32
CA THR A 46 52.86 3.67 5.29
C THR A 46 51.48 3.56 4.64
N LYS A 47 51.30 4.07 3.41
CA LYS A 47 50.00 4.02 2.71
C LYS A 47 50.13 3.60 1.26
N LEU A 48 49.29 2.63 0.87
CA LEU A 48 49.23 2.10 -0.49
C LEU A 48 47.79 2.10 -1.02
N TYR A 49 47.57 2.86 -2.10
CA TYR A 49 46.26 3.00 -2.75
C TYR A 49 46.27 2.34 -4.13
N LEU A 50 45.44 1.31 -4.31
CA LEU A 50 45.30 0.52 -5.54
C LEU A 50 43.86 0.51 -6.07
N SER A 51 42.96 1.34 -5.52
CA SER A 51 41.54 1.36 -5.86
C SER A 51 41.25 1.65 -7.34
N ASN A 52 40.11 1.18 -7.83
CA ASN A 52 39.64 1.44 -9.21
C ASN A 52 40.67 1.02 -10.27
N ASN A 53 41.11 -0.24 -10.20
CA ASN A 53 41.98 -0.87 -11.16
C ASN A 53 41.30 -2.13 -11.74
N LYS A 54 42.07 -3.04 -12.34
CA LYS A 54 41.57 -4.29 -12.91
C LYS A 54 42.35 -5.49 -12.37
N ILE A 55 42.85 -5.39 -11.13
CA ILE A 55 43.70 -6.41 -10.49
C ILE A 55 42.83 -7.65 -10.26
N THR A 56 43.29 -8.80 -10.76
CA THR A 56 42.56 -10.07 -10.60
C THR A 56 43.13 -10.93 -9.47
N ASN A 57 44.42 -10.85 -9.23
CA ASN A 57 45.15 -11.71 -8.30
C ASN A 57 46.26 -10.90 -7.63
N LEU A 58 46.55 -11.23 -6.38
CA LEU A 58 47.72 -10.76 -5.64
C LEU A 58 48.60 -11.96 -5.35
N GLU A 59 49.80 -11.98 -5.90
CA GLU A 59 50.75 -13.08 -5.72
C GLU A 59 51.14 -13.23 -4.23
N PRO A 60 51.48 -14.45 -3.77
CA PRO A 60 52.09 -14.64 -2.46
C PRO A 60 53.30 -13.72 -2.26
N PHE A 61 53.54 -13.23 -1.05
CA PHE A 61 54.67 -12.35 -0.70
C PHE A 61 54.74 -11.00 -1.41
N VAL A 62 53.72 -10.59 -2.18
CA VAL A 62 53.72 -9.30 -2.90
C VAL A 62 53.93 -8.08 -1.99
N PHE A 63 53.61 -8.20 -0.71
CA PHE A 63 53.78 -7.17 0.31
C PHE A 63 54.88 -7.46 1.33
N ALA A 64 55.79 -8.41 1.05
CA ALA A 64 56.73 -8.94 2.04
C ALA A 64 57.56 -7.87 2.75
N ASP A 65 58.05 -6.87 2.03
CA ASP A 65 58.93 -5.80 2.56
C ASP A 65 58.16 -4.64 3.22
N LEU A 66 56.81 -4.63 3.15
CA LEU A 66 55.97 -3.50 3.57
C LEU A 66 55.67 -3.50 5.08
N HIS A 67 56.70 -3.64 5.90
CA HIS A 67 56.58 -3.84 7.35
C HIS A 67 55.96 -2.66 8.12
N ARG A 68 56.08 -1.45 7.58
CA ARG A 68 55.54 -0.20 8.15
C ARG A 68 54.21 0.22 7.52
N LEU A 69 53.64 -0.59 6.64
CA LEU A 69 52.39 -0.26 5.97
C LEU A 69 51.24 -0.27 6.98
N GLU A 70 50.54 0.84 7.07
CA GLU A 70 49.38 1.02 7.95
C GLU A 70 48.08 0.88 7.17
N TRP A 71 48.01 1.45 5.97
CA TRP A 71 46.79 1.51 5.15
C TRP A 71 47.00 0.83 3.80
N LEU A 72 46.17 -0.19 3.52
CA LEU A 72 46.14 -0.89 2.25
C LEU A 72 44.72 -0.85 1.68
N ILE A 73 44.56 -0.08 0.60
CA ILE A 73 43.26 0.16 -0.03
C ILE A 73 43.25 -0.43 -1.44
N ILE A 74 42.47 -1.49 -1.65
CA ILE A 74 42.39 -2.27 -2.91
C ILE A 74 40.93 -2.45 -3.35
N GLU A 75 40.14 -1.40 -3.23
CA GLU A 75 38.72 -1.39 -3.58
C GLU A 75 38.49 -1.44 -5.10
N ASN A 76 37.29 -1.84 -5.51
CA ASN A 76 36.82 -1.76 -6.91
C ASN A 76 37.85 -2.35 -7.88
N ASN A 77 38.22 -3.60 -7.61
CA ASN A 77 39.10 -4.42 -8.44
C ASN A 77 38.36 -5.72 -8.81
N ARG A 78 39.08 -6.75 -9.25
CA ARG A 78 38.51 -8.04 -9.67
C ARG A 78 39.14 -9.20 -8.92
N ILE A 79 39.58 -8.96 -7.69
CA ILE A 79 40.28 -9.96 -6.88
C ILE A 79 39.29 -11.04 -6.49
N ASN A 80 39.54 -12.28 -6.94
CA ASN A 80 38.61 -13.38 -6.73
C ASN A 80 39.02 -14.36 -5.61
N ARG A 81 40.30 -14.33 -5.22
CA ARG A 81 40.89 -15.20 -4.19
C ARG A 81 42.01 -14.47 -3.45
N ILE A 82 42.14 -14.75 -2.16
CA ILE A 82 43.29 -14.39 -1.34
C ILE A 82 44.13 -15.67 -1.19
N TYR A 83 45.37 -15.64 -1.67
CA TYR A 83 46.28 -16.78 -1.57
C TYR A 83 46.93 -16.83 -0.19
N GLN A 84 47.48 -18.00 0.17
CA GLN A 84 48.29 -18.11 1.37
C GLN A 84 49.51 -17.19 1.24
N LEU A 85 49.89 -16.51 2.32
CA LEU A 85 51.05 -15.61 2.37
C LEU A 85 50.91 -14.33 1.52
N THR A 86 49.75 -14.03 0.93
CA THR A 86 49.53 -12.76 0.22
C THR A 86 49.82 -11.55 1.12
N PHE A 87 49.38 -11.58 2.38
CA PHE A 87 49.58 -10.51 3.36
C PHE A 87 50.83 -10.67 4.23
N TYR A 88 51.75 -11.57 3.86
CA TYR A 88 52.99 -11.75 4.60
C TYR A 88 53.78 -10.44 4.65
N GLY A 89 54.31 -10.10 5.83
CA GLY A 89 55.13 -8.90 6.05
C GLY A 89 54.38 -7.68 6.58
N LEU A 90 53.04 -7.65 6.53
CA LEU A 90 52.18 -6.52 6.91
C LEU A 90 52.01 -6.34 8.44
N LYS A 91 53.12 -6.30 9.17
CA LYS A 91 53.17 -6.28 10.64
C LYS A 91 52.53 -5.04 11.29
N SER A 92 52.48 -3.92 10.57
CA SER A 92 51.94 -2.65 11.07
C SER A 92 50.56 -2.28 10.53
N LEU A 93 49.93 -3.17 9.76
CA LEU A 93 48.68 -2.83 9.07
C LEU A 93 47.55 -2.59 10.07
N ILE A 94 46.85 -1.47 9.88
CA ILE A 94 45.72 -1.04 10.72
C ILE A 94 44.41 -1.13 9.92
N LEU A 95 44.45 -0.80 8.62
CA LEU A 95 43.29 -0.72 7.75
C LEU A 95 43.52 -1.52 6.46
N LEU A 96 42.60 -2.44 6.18
CA LEU A 96 42.53 -3.20 4.94
C LEU A 96 41.13 -3.04 4.31
N GLU A 97 41.08 -2.35 3.18
CA GLU A 97 39.86 -2.16 2.40
C GLU A 97 39.93 -2.96 1.10
N MET A 98 39.03 -3.94 0.95
CA MET A 98 38.91 -4.80 -0.24
C MET A 98 37.46 -4.80 -0.79
N MET A 99 36.75 -3.69 -0.62
CA MET A 99 35.38 -3.50 -1.10
C MET A 99 35.24 -3.74 -2.61
N ASN A 100 34.08 -4.23 -3.04
CA ASN A 100 33.69 -4.40 -4.44
C ASN A 100 34.77 -5.13 -5.27
N ASN A 101 35.20 -6.27 -4.75
CA ASN A 101 36.00 -7.24 -5.48
C ASN A 101 35.12 -8.45 -5.86
N SER A 102 35.72 -9.59 -6.17
CA SER A 102 35.00 -10.80 -6.59
C SER A 102 35.32 -12.00 -5.68
N LEU A 103 35.66 -11.74 -4.40
CA LEU A 103 36.06 -12.78 -3.46
C LEU A 103 34.90 -13.74 -3.21
N ALA A 104 35.06 -15.00 -3.63
CA ALA A 104 34.04 -16.03 -3.40
C ALA A 104 34.18 -16.74 -2.05
N ARG A 105 35.41 -16.78 -1.51
CA ARG A 105 35.77 -17.48 -0.27
C ARG A 105 36.89 -16.74 0.44
N LEU A 106 36.87 -16.80 1.77
CA LEU A 106 37.99 -16.39 2.61
C LEU A 106 39.02 -17.52 2.75
N PRO A 107 40.28 -17.22 3.13
CA PRO A 107 41.32 -18.23 3.29
C PRO A 107 40.97 -19.29 4.35
N ASP A 108 41.50 -20.50 4.14
CA ASP A 108 41.36 -21.63 5.08
C ASP A 108 42.28 -21.52 6.30
N LYS A 109 43.25 -20.61 6.25
CA LYS A 109 44.18 -20.27 7.33
C LYS A 109 43.76 -18.94 7.99
N PRO A 110 44.21 -18.66 9.23
CA PRO A 110 43.85 -17.44 9.93
C PRO A 110 44.25 -16.19 9.14
N LEU A 111 43.27 -15.33 8.84
CA LEU A 111 43.46 -14.18 7.95
C LEU A 111 44.45 -13.15 8.52
N CYS A 112 44.35 -12.86 9.82
CA CYS A 112 45.16 -11.85 10.48
C CYS A 112 46.51 -12.35 11.02
N GLN A 113 46.92 -13.60 10.70
CA GLN A 113 48.19 -14.17 11.20
C GLN A 113 49.40 -13.27 10.89
N TYR A 114 49.39 -12.59 9.74
CA TYR A 114 50.47 -11.70 9.30
C TYR A 114 50.14 -10.20 9.48
N MET A 115 48.97 -9.87 10.05
CA MET A 115 48.47 -8.52 10.27
C MET A 115 47.99 -8.34 11.72
N PRO A 116 48.87 -8.49 12.73
CA PRO A 116 48.47 -8.57 14.14
C PRO A 116 47.88 -7.25 14.69
N ARG A 117 48.07 -6.12 14.00
CA ARG A 117 47.57 -4.79 14.41
C ARG A 117 46.32 -4.34 13.66
N LEU A 118 45.72 -5.23 12.86
CA LEU A 118 44.59 -4.90 12.01
C LEU A 118 43.37 -4.52 12.86
N LYS A 119 42.87 -3.30 12.67
CA LYS A 119 41.69 -2.78 13.37
C LYS A 119 40.46 -2.69 12.47
N TRP A 120 40.65 -2.39 11.19
CA TRP A 120 39.57 -2.22 10.22
C TRP A 120 39.72 -3.20 9.06
N LEU A 121 38.71 -4.02 8.85
CA LEU A 121 38.61 -4.94 7.71
C LEU A 121 37.30 -4.72 6.98
N ASP A 122 37.40 -4.27 5.73
CA ASP A 122 36.26 -4.07 4.86
C ASP A 122 36.27 -5.04 3.66
N LEU A 123 35.22 -5.86 3.60
CA LEU A 123 34.96 -6.86 2.58
C LEU A 123 33.59 -6.64 1.90
N GLU A 124 33.02 -5.44 1.97
CA GLU A 124 31.73 -5.11 1.35
C GLU A 124 31.70 -5.50 -0.14
N GLY A 125 30.54 -5.97 -0.62
CA GLY A 125 30.28 -6.07 -2.06
C GLY A 125 31.07 -7.17 -2.77
N ASN A 126 31.45 -8.21 -2.03
CA ASN A 126 32.10 -9.42 -2.57
C ASN A 126 31.08 -10.55 -2.79
N HIS A 127 31.55 -11.78 -2.96
CA HIS A 127 30.72 -12.96 -3.21
C HIS A 127 30.94 -14.06 -2.15
N ILE A 128 31.26 -13.65 -0.92
CA ILE A 128 31.62 -14.59 0.16
C ILE A 128 30.37 -15.39 0.55
N HIS A 129 30.49 -16.72 0.53
CA HIS A 129 29.39 -17.64 0.85
C HIS A 129 29.38 -18.14 2.29
N HIS A 130 30.56 -18.33 2.90
CA HIS A 130 30.70 -18.91 4.23
C HIS A 130 31.85 -18.27 4.98
N VAL A 131 31.70 -18.14 6.30
CA VAL A 131 32.75 -17.72 7.23
C VAL A 131 33.14 -18.94 8.07
N LYS A 132 34.36 -19.44 7.90
CA LYS A 132 34.86 -20.59 8.66
C LYS A 132 35.30 -20.15 10.06
N ASN A 133 35.23 -21.05 11.04
CA ASN A 133 35.58 -20.77 12.44
C ASN A 133 37.04 -20.29 12.59
N VAL A 134 37.93 -20.79 11.72
CA VAL A 134 39.37 -20.48 11.77
C VAL A 134 39.71 -19.14 11.14
N THR A 135 38.81 -18.56 10.32
CA THR A 135 39.12 -17.38 9.50
C THR A 135 39.57 -16.18 10.35
N PHE A 136 38.88 -15.92 11.47
CA PHE A 136 39.12 -14.74 12.31
C PHE A 136 39.83 -15.05 13.64
N ILE A 137 40.33 -16.27 13.85
CA ILE A 137 40.88 -16.71 15.14
C ILE A 137 42.09 -15.88 15.61
N SER A 138 42.86 -15.30 14.67
CA SER A 138 44.01 -14.45 14.96
C SER A 138 43.72 -12.94 14.88
N CYS A 139 42.46 -12.53 14.72
CA CYS A 139 42.06 -11.14 14.53
C CYS A 139 41.60 -10.47 15.84
N SER A 140 42.37 -10.65 16.93
CA SER A 140 41.96 -10.21 18.28
C SER A 140 41.91 -8.69 18.47
N THR A 141 42.62 -7.93 17.62
CA THR A 141 42.70 -6.46 17.66
C THR A 141 41.67 -5.76 16.77
N LEU A 142 40.85 -6.52 16.05
CA LEU A 142 39.88 -6.00 15.08
C LEU A 142 38.74 -5.27 15.80
N THR A 143 38.48 -4.03 15.38
CA THR A 143 37.43 -3.16 15.92
C THR A 143 36.25 -2.99 14.96
N VAL A 144 36.50 -3.03 13.65
CA VAL A 144 35.48 -2.86 12.62
C VAL A 144 35.56 -3.99 11.60
N LEU A 145 34.44 -4.68 11.40
CA LEU A 145 34.29 -5.74 10.40
C LEU A 145 33.06 -5.49 9.54
N VAL A 146 33.29 -5.14 8.28
CA VAL A 146 32.24 -4.92 7.29
C VAL A 146 32.23 -6.08 6.29
N MET A 147 31.12 -6.81 6.26
CA MET A 147 30.86 -7.90 5.31
C MET A 147 29.49 -7.76 4.63
N ARG A 148 28.98 -6.54 4.56
CA ARG A 148 27.73 -6.18 3.89
C ARG A 148 27.74 -6.57 2.40
N ARG A 149 26.56 -6.84 1.82
CA ARG A 149 26.38 -7.13 0.38
C ARG A 149 27.25 -8.31 -0.11
N ASN A 150 27.32 -9.36 0.69
CA ASN A 150 27.92 -10.65 0.32
C ASN A 150 26.84 -11.71 0.08
N LYS A 151 27.20 -13.00 0.05
CA LYS A 151 26.29 -14.12 -0.17
C LYS A 151 26.30 -15.10 1.01
N ILE A 152 26.57 -14.60 2.22
CA ILE A 152 26.73 -15.44 3.41
C ILE A 152 25.39 -16.06 3.75
N SER A 153 25.29 -17.40 3.74
CA SER A 153 24.06 -18.12 4.03
C SER A 153 24.04 -18.76 5.42
N SER A 154 25.19 -19.22 5.90
CA SER A 154 25.35 -19.83 7.21
C SER A 154 26.52 -19.21 7.97
N LEU A 155 26.31 -19.07 9.28
CA LEU A 155 27.33 -18.72 10.26
C LEU A 155 27.44 -19.86 11.25
N ASN A 156 28.61 -20.01 11.86
CA ASN A 156 28.82 -20.97 12.94
C ASN A 156 28.90 -20.23 14.28
N GLU A 157 28.60 -20.91 15.38
CA GLU A 157 28.57 -20.32 16.74
C GLU A 157 29.88 -19.61 17.10
N ASN A 158 31.01 -20.17 16.65
CA ASN A 158 32.35 -19.66 16.95
C ASN A 158 32.95 -18.77 15.84
N SER A 159 32.16 -18.36 14.84
CA SER A 159 32.68 -17.55 13.72
C SER A 159 33.29 -16.20 14.17
N PHE A 160 32.81 -15.63 15.29
CA PHE A 160 33.25 -14.32 15.79
C PHE A 160 33.84 -14.38 17.21
N SER A 161 34.06 -15.56 17.80
CA SER A 161 34.43 -15.70 19.22
C SER A 161 35.76 -15.02 19.60
N SER A 162 36.69 -14.87 18.64
CA SER A 162 37.99 -14.23 18.86
C SER A 162 37.98 -12.71 18.71
N LEU A 163 36.87 -12.11 18.24
CA LEU A 163 36.76 -10.68 17.94
C LEU A 163 36.32 -9.88 19.18
N GLN A 164 37.02 -10.05 20.30
CA GLN A 164 36.61 -9.48 21.60
C GLN A 164 36.64 -7.95 21.66
N MET A 165 37.46 -7.30 20.82
CA MET A 165 37.57 -5.84 20.72
C MET A 165 36.66 -5.24 19.64
N LEU A 166 35.79 -6.04 19.02
CA LEU A 166 34.93 -5.60 17.93
C LEU A 166 33.89 -4.59 18.43
N ASP A 167 33.90 -3.41 17.84
CA ASP A 167 32.97 -2.31 18.10
C ASP A 167 31.84 -2.28 17.06
N GLU A 168 32.15 -2.56 15.80
CA GLU A 168 31.19 -2.53 14.69
C GLU A 168 31.22 -3.83 13.86
N LEU A 169 30.03 -4.41 13.67
CA LEU A 169 29.81 -5.58 12.83
C LEU A 169 28.66 -5.31 11.84
N ASP A 170 28.99 -5.24 10.55
CA ASP A 170 28.00 -5.12 9.48
C ASP A 170 27.90 -6.41 8.65
N LEU A 171 26.76 -7.08 8.75
CA LEU A 171 26.39 -8.27 7.99
C LEU A 171 25.16 -8.03 7.08
N ALA A 172 24.81 -6.77 6.83
CA ALA A 172 23.61 -6.42 6.08
C ALA A 172 23.62 -6.95 4.65
N SER A 173 22.42 -7.14 4.08
CA SER A 173 22.23 -7.55 2.69
C SER A 173 23.01 -8.82 2.33
N ASN A 174 22.96 -9.83 3.21
CA ASN A 174 23.48 -11.17 2.97
C ASN A 174 22.30 -12.16 2.77
N LYS A 175 22.55 -13.47 2.91
CA LYS A 175 21.55 -14.53 2.75
C LYS A 175 21.35 -15.34 4.04
N ILE A 176 21.58 -14.73 5.20
CA ILE A 176 21.54 -15.41 6.50
C ILE A 176 20.10 -15.79 6.84
N GLU A 177 19.81 -17.09 6.96
CA GLU A 177 18.46 -17.58 7.27
C GLU A 177 18.20 -17.76 8.78
N SER A 178 19.25 -18.08 9.53
CA SER A 178 19.21 -18.28 10.98
C SER A 178 20.51 -17.81 11.62
N LEU A 179 20.39 -17.32 12.85
CA LEU A 179 21.53 -16.99 13.68
C LEU A 179 21.78 -18.18 14.63
N PRO A 180 23.02 -18.71 14.68
CA PRO A 180 23.36 -19.71 15.67
C PRO A 180 23.21 -19.16 17.10
N PRO A 181 22.93 -20.04 18.08
CA PRO A 181 22.98 -19.67 19.48
C PRO A 181 24.35 -19.09 19.84
N TYR A 182 24.38 -18.11 20.73
CA TYR A 182 25.62 -17.56 21.32
C TYR A 182 26.64 -16.95 20.33
N ILE A 183 26.31 -16.76 19.05
CA ILE A 183 27.26 -16.22 18.06
C ILE A 183 27.84 -14.83 18.42
N PHE A 184 27.12 -14.06 19.24
CA PHE A 184 27.53 -12.74 19.71
C PHE A 184 28.03 -12.73 21.17
N LYS A 185 28.15 -13.90 21.81
CA LYS A 185 28.44 -14.02 23.26
C LYS A 185 29.74 -13.35 23.68
N GLU A 186 30.79 -13.48 22.87
CA GLU A 186 32.12 -12.94 23.19
C GLU A 186 32.30 -11.47 22.75
N LEU A 187 31.34 -10.89 22.01
CA LEU A 187 31.41 -9.53 21.46
C LEU A 187 30.98 -8.46 22.47
N LYS A 188 31.65 -8.42 23.62
CA LYS A 188 31.26 -7.55 24.76
C LYS A 188 31.44 -6.06 24.50
N GLU A 189 32.36 -5.71 23.60
CA GLU A 189 32.65 -4.33 23.21
C GLU A 189 31.77 -3.80 22.07
N LEU A 190 30.92 -4.66 21.49
CA LEU A 190 30.14 -4.31 20.30
C LEU A 190 29.15 -3.18 20.59
N SER A 191 29.30 -2.08 19.87
CA SER A 191 28.43 -0.91 19.94
C SER A 191 27.47 -0.81 18.76
N GLN A 192 27.82 -1.37 17.60
CA GLN A 192 27.01 -1.32 16.39
C GLN A 192 26.88 -2.72 15.76
N LEU A 193 25.62 -3.14 15.57
CA LEU A 193 25.30 -4.40 14.89
C LEU A 193 24.27 -4.16 13.79
N ASN A 194 24.65 -4.51 12.56
CA ASN A 194 23.78 -4.42 11.40
C ASN A 194 23.51 -5.81 10.82
N LEU A 195 22.27 -6.26 10.90
CA LEU A 195 21.78 -7.52 10.33
C LEU A 195 20.76 -7.30 9.21
N SER A 196 20.51 -6.05 8.84
CA SER A 196 19.42 -5.68 7.94
C SER A 196 19.42 -6.42 6.60
N TYR A 197 18.24 -6.58 6.00
CA TYR A 197 18.05 -7.21 4.69
C TYR A 197 18.66 -8.62 4.59
N ASN A 198 18.55 -9.40 5.66
CA ASN A 198 18.79 -10.85 5.64
C ASN A 198 17.46 -11.60 5.78
N PRO A 199 17.29 -12.77 5.12
CA PRO A 199 16.07 -13.58 5.21
C PRO A 199 15.97 -14.35 6.54
N ILE A 200 16.21 -13.70 7.68
CA ILE A 200 16.21 -14.32 9.00
C ILE A 200 14.78 -14.68 9.39
N LYS A 201 14.52 -15.98 9.61
CA LYS A 201 13.17 -16.49 9.90
C LYS A 201 12.78 -16.39 11.38
N LYS A 202 13.75 -16.59 12.29
CA LYS A 202 13.54 -16.59 13.74
C LYS A 202 14.75 -16.00 14.44
N ILE A 203 14.49 -15.19 15.45
CA ILE A 203 15.50 -14.66 16.38
C ILE A 203 15.23 -15.26 17.75
N GLN A 204 16.27 -15.82 18.39
CA GLN A 204 16.15 -16.39 19.73
C GLN A 204 15.91 -15.30 20.77
N ILE A 205 15.24 -15.65 21.88
CA ILE A 205 14.82 -14.67 22.90
C ILE A 205 16.00 -13.99 23.60
N ASP A 206 17.12 -14.70 23.69
CA ASP A 206 18.37 -14.36 24.38
C ASP A 206 19.51 -14.04 23.40
N GLN A 207 19.21 -13.93 22.10
CA GLN A 207 20.21 -13.74 21.03
C GLN A 207 21.15 -12.55 21.27
N PHE A 208 20.66 -11.50 21.94
CA PHE A 208 21.38 -10.24 22.16
C PHE A 208 21.76 -10.00 23.63
N ASP A 209 21.54 -10.96 24.54
CA ASP A 209 21.67 -10.76 26.00
C ASP A 209 23.07 -10.31 26.43
N PHE A 210 24.11 -10.74 25.71
CA PHE A 210 25.52 -10.45 26.02
C PHE A 210 26.01 -9.10 25.46
N LEU A 211 25.23 -8.44 24.60
CA LEU A 211 25.61 -7.21 23.90
C LEU A 211 25.35 -5.95 24.77
N ILE A 212 25.98 -5.90 25.95
CA ILE A 212 25.72 -4.88 26.97
C ILE A 212 26.12 -3.45 26.56
N LYS A 213 27.06 -3.30 25.64
CA LYS A 213 27.56 -2.01 25.13
C LYS A 213 26.87 -1.55 23.84
N LEU A 214 25.92 -2.34 23.32
CA LEU A 214 25.27 -2.07 22.05
C LEU A 214 24.49 -0.74 22.08
N LYS A 215 24.84 0.16 21.16
CA LYS A 215 24.22 1.48 20.98
C LYS A 215 23.30 1.52 19.77
N SER A 216 23.60 0.77 18.71
CA SER A 216 22.85 0.73 17.46
C SER A 216 22.60 -0.71 17.02
N LEU A 217 21.33 -1.03 16.74
CA LEU A 217 20.91 -2.33 16.21
C LEU A 217 20.02 -2.13 14.98
N SER A 218 20.47 -2.62 13.83
CA SER A 218 19.65 -2.59 12.61
C SER A 218 19.13 -3.99 12.26
N LEU A 219 17.81 -4.11 12.29
CA LEU A 219 17.00 -5.26 11.88
C LEU A 219 16.03 -4.88 10.74
N GLU A 220 16.39 -3.84 9.98
CA GLU A 220 15.61 -3.37 8.84
C GLU A 220 15.45 -4.48 7.80
N GLY A 221 14.28 -4.57 7.16
CA GLY A 221 14.00 -5.62 6.17
C GLY A 221 13.83 -7.04 6.72
N ILE A 222 13.94 -7.25 8.05
CA ILE A 222 13.71 -8.56 8.68
C ILE A 222 12.28 -8.64 9.26
N GLU A 223 11.56 -9.71 8.94
CA GLU A 223 10.26 -10.02 9.53
C GLU A 223 10.42 -10.90 10.78
N ILE A 224 10.18 -10.33 11.96
CA ILE A 224 10.34 -11.03 13.23
C ILE A 224 8.97 -11.51 13.72
N ALA A 225 8.55 -12.69 13.28
CA ALA A 225 7.23 -13.25 13.65
C ALA A 225 7.09 -13.50 15.17
N ASN A 226 8.18 -13.83 15.85
CA ASN A 226 8.21 -14.16 17.28
C ASN A 226 8.71 -13.00 18.16
N ILE A 227 8.51 -11.74 17.76
CA ILE A 227 9.05 -10.58 18.47
C ILE A 227 8.50 -10.46 19.91
N GLN A 228 9.39 -10.22 20.87
CA GLN A 228 9.04 -10.10 22.29
C GLN A 228 9.85 -9.01 22.99
N ARG A 229 9.26 -8.37 24.02
CA ARG A 229 9.93 -7.32 24.80
C ARG A 229 11.22 -7.81 25.47
N ARG A 230 11.26 -9.08 25.87
CA ARG A 230 12.43 -9.70 26.52
C ARG A 230 13.66 -9.72 25.61
N MET A 231 13.51 -9.74 24.29
CA MET A 231 14.62 -9.75 23.33
C MET A 231 15.47 -8.48 23.41
N PHE A 232 14.86 -7.33 23.71
CA PHE A 232 15.53 -6.02 23.70
C PHE A 232 15.73 -5.44 25.10
N ARG A 233 15.05 -5.96 26.11
CA ARG A 233 15.14 -5.48 27.51
C ARG A 233 16.57 -5.48 28.09
N PRO A 234 17.46 -6.45 27.80
CA PRO A 234 18.83 -6.45 28.30
C PRO A 234 19.71 -5.34 27.72
N LEU A 235 19.35 -4.83 26.53
CA LEU A 235 20.12 -3.83 25.79
C LEU A 235 19.89 -2.43 26.37
N ARG A 236 20.42 -2.18 27.58
CA ARG A 236 20.20 -0.93 28.33
C ARG A 236 20.82 0.31 27.70
N ASN A 237 21.92 0.14 26.96
CA ASN A 237 22.64 1.22 26.29
C ASN A 237 22.16 1.48 24.87
N LEU A 238 21.12 0.76 24.42
CA LEU A 238 20.63 0.86 23.06
C LEU A 238 19.94 2.20 22.82
N SER A 239 20.52 2.98 21.93
CA SER A 239 20.07 4.34 21.59
C SER A 239 19.28 4.38 20.27
N HIS A 240 19.66 3.53 19.32
CA HIS A 240 19.07 3.47 17.98
C HIS A 240 18.68 2.02 17.65
N ILE A 241 17.44 1.83 17.20
CA ILE A 241 16.97 0.55 16.67
C ILE A 241 16.20 0.77 15.37
N TYR A 242 16.50 -0.05 14.36
CA TYR A 242 15.86 -0.01 13.05
C TYR A 242 15.13 -1.32 12.81
N PHE A 243 13.85 -1.25 12.48
CA PHE A 243 12.98 -2.39 12.24
C PHE A 243 12.36 -2.33 10.84
N LYS A 244 11.82 -3.46 10.37
CA LYS A 244 11.00 -3.50 9.15
C LYS A 244 9.64 -2.81 9.33
N LYS A 245 8.97 -3.05 10.47
CA LYS A 245 7.61 -2.55 10.75
C LYS A 245 7.62 -1.55 11.91
N PHE A 246 6.81 -0.48 11.81
CA PHE A 246 6.75 0.55 12.84
C PHE A 246 6.26 0.01 14.20
N GLN A 247 5.31 -0.94 14.18
CA GLN A 247 4.75 -1.57 15.39
C GLN A 247 5.80 -2.32 16.24
N TYR A 248 6.95 -2.69 15.66
CA TYR A 248 8.03 -3.36 16.40
C TYR A 248 8.70 -2.43 17.41
N CYS A 249 8.60 -1.11 17.22
CA CYS A 249 9.07 -0.13 18.19
C CYS A 249 8.38 -0.28 19.56
N GLY A 250 7.14 -0.79 19.61
CA GLY A 250 6.43 -1.05 20.87
C GLY A 250 7.08 -2.13 21.77
N TYR A 251 8.02 -2.91 21.22
CA TYR A 251 8.76 -3.94 21.94
C TYR A 251 10.06 -3.45 22.56
N ALA A 252 10.51 -2.24 22.20
CA ALA A 252 11.74 -1.63 22.71
C ALA A 252 11.49 -0.19 23.21
N PRO A 253 10.62 0.02 24.21
CA PRO A 253 10.18 1.35 24.64
C PRO A 253 11.28 2.19 25.32
N HIS A 254 12.35 1.55 25.81
CA HIS A 254 13.48 2.25 26.44
C HIS A 254 14.46 2.86 25.43
N VAL A 255 14.30 2.56 24.13
CA VAL A 255 15.20 3.03 23.08
C VAL A 255 14.80 4.43 22.64
N ARG A 256 15.78 5.35 22.62
CA ARG A 256 15.56 6.77 22.32
C ARG A 256 15.09 7.03 20.89
N SER A 257 15.66 6.32 19.91
CA SER A 257 15.34 6.47 18.50
C SER A 257 14.98 5.12 17.88
N CYS A 258 13.70 4.94 17.55
CA CYS A 258 13.22 3.78 16.82
C CYS A 258 12.73 4.17 15.43
N LYS A 259 13.12 3.39 14.41
CA LYS A 259 12.70 3.57 13.02
C LYS A 259 12.07 2.28 12.47
N PRO A 260 11.05 2.35 11.60
CA PRO A 260 10.36 3.56 11.14
C PRO A 260 9.46 4.16 12.22
N ASN A 261 9.29 5.48 12.21
CA ASN A 261 8.45 6.22 13.17
C ASN A 261 6.97 6.35 12.71
N THR A 262 6.67 5.91 11.50
CA THR A 262 5.35 6.01 10.87
C THR A 262 5.22 4.94 9.79
N ASP A 263 3.99 4.45 9.56
CA ASP A 263 3.56 3.71 8.35
C ASP A 263 2.97 4.67 7.29
N GLY A 264 3.12 5.98 7.51
CA GLY A 264 2.57 7.07 6.70
C GLY A 264 1.14 7.50 7.08
N ILE A 265 0.44 6.73 7.91
CA ILE A 265 -0.91 7.02 8.40
C ILE A 265 -0.87 7.31 9.91
N SER A 266 -0.21 6.41 10.62
CA SER A 266 -0.04 6.35 12.06
C SER A 266 1.29 6.94 12.48
N SER A 267 1.32 7.45 13.70
CA SER A 267 2.52 7.86 14.41
C SER A 267 2.74 6.93 15.60
N LEU A 268 3.89 7.02 16.27
CA LEU A 268 4.15 6.26 17.49
C LEU A 268 3.10 6.52 18.59
N GLU A 269 2.59 7.74 18.66
CA GLU A 269 1.65 8.17 19.70
C GLU A 269 0.18 8.01 19.29
N ASN A 270 -0.13 8.16 18.01
CA ASN A 270 -1.52 8.29 17.55
C ASN A 270 -1.79 7.46 16.29
N LEU A 271 -2.98 6.88 16.20
CA LEU A 271 -3.46 6.10 15.05
C LEU A 271 -3.55 6.97 13.79
N LEU A 272 -4.07 8.19 13.91
CA LEU A 272 -4.00 9.20 12.85
C LEU A 272 -2.94 10.24 13.22
N ALA A 273 -1.85 10.31 12.47
CA ALA A 273 -0.74 11.21 12.78
C ALA A 273 -1.15 12.69 12.68
N SER A 274 -1.95 13.05 11.68
CA SER A 274 -2.32 14.46 11.40
C SER A 274 -3.56 14.90 12.16
N ILE A 275 -3.49 16.08 12.79
CA ILE A 275 -4.66 16.72 13.40
C ILE A 275 -5.77 16.99 12.38
N ILE A 276 -5.40 17.30 11.13
CA ILE A 276 -6.35 17.58 10.06
C ILE A 276 -7.18 16.34 9.75
N GLN A 277 -6.53 15.17 9.67
CA GLN A 277 -7.22 13.90 9.43
C GLN A 277 -8.17 13.55 10.58
N ARG A 278 -7.79 13.80 11.83
CA ARG A 278 -8.66 13.55 13.00
C ARG A 278 -9.93 14.38 12.95
N VAL A 279 -9.82 15.68 12.69
CA VAL A 279 -10.99 16.56 12.56
C VAL A 279 -11.88 16.10 11.39
N PHE A 280 -11.25 15.79 10.26
CA PHE A 280 -11.95 15.39 9.05
C PHE A 280 -12.75 14.10 9.22
N VAL A 281 -12.19 13.08 9.89
CA VAL A 281 -12.88 11.81 10.15
C VAL A 281 -14.21 12.03 10.86
N TRP A 282 -14.24 12.89 11.88
CA TRP A 282 -15.48 13.22 12.59
C TRP A 282 -16.48 14.00 11.72
N VAL A 283 -15.99 15.02 11.00
CA VAL A 283 -16.84 15.86 10.14
C VAL A 283 -17.48 15.03 9.03
N VAL A 284 -16.70 14.24 8.31
CA VAL A 284 -17.21 13.44 7.20
C VAL A 284 -18.05 12.27 7.68
N SER A 285 -17.67 11.60 8.77
CA SER A 285 -18.55 10.58 9.37
C SER A 285 -19.93 11.14 9.70
N ALA A 286 -19.99 12.32 10.33
CA ALA A 286 -21.25 12.97 10.67
C ALA A 286 -22.05 13.34 9.41
N ILE A 287 -21.44 14.02 8.42
CA ILE A 287 -22.12 14.41 7.19
C ILE A 287 -22.64 13.18 6.43
N THR A 288 -21.82 12.15 6.30
CA THR A 288 -22.19 10.92 5.59
C THR A 288 -23.32 10.19 6.30
N CYS A 289 -23.26 10.01 7.62
CA CYS A 289 -24.34 9.34 8.36
C CYS A 289 -25.63 10.16 8.35
N PHE A 290 -25.60 11.44 8.76
CA PHE A 290 -26.80 12.27 8.84
C PHE A 290 -27.39 12.55 7.46
N GLY A 291 -26.56 12.84 6.47
CA GLY A 291 -26.99 13.13 5.10
C GLY A 291 -27.70 11.94 4.46
N ASN A 292 -27.13 10.74 4.58
CA ASN A 292 -27.74 9.53 4.00
C ASN A 292 -28.98 9.08 4.78
N ILE A 293 -28.98 9.13 6.12
CA ILE A 293 -30.17 8.84 6.95
C ILE A 293 -31.31 9.79 6.59
N PHE A 294 -31.01 11.10 6.45
CA PHE A 294 -32.00 12.09 6.05
C PHE A 294 -32.64 11.74 4.70
N VAL A 295 -31.84 11.34 3.71
CA VAL A 295 -32.36 10.94 2.40
C VAL A 295 -33.20 9.67 2.49
N ILE A 296 -32.75 8.66 3.24
CA ILE A 296 -33.50 7.40 3.48
C ILE A 296 -34.87 7.69 4.09
N CYS A 297 -34.94 8.58 5.08
CA CYS A 297 -36.19 8.94 5.73
C CYS A 297 -37.08 9.80 4.84
N MET A 298 -36.54 10.78 4.11
CA MET A 298 -37.35 11.75 3.36
C MET A 298 -37.86 11.21 2.02
N ARG A 299 -37.07 10.40 1.32
CA ARG A 299 -37.38 9.98 -0.06
C ARG A 299 -38.70 9.22 -0.21
N PRO A 300 -39.11 8.32 0.71
CA PRO A 300 -40.41 7.64 0.65
C PRO A 300 -41.62 8.58 0.68
N TYR A 301 -41.49 9.79 1.23
CA TYR A 301 -42.59 10.76 1.36
C TYR A 301 -42.75 11.68 0.14
N ILE A 302 -41.79 11.70 -0.79
CA ILE A 302 -41.85 12.54 -2.00
C ILE A 302 -42.76 11.87 -3.04
N ARG A 303 -44.01 12.35 -3.14
CA ARG A 303 -45.13 11.73 -3.87
C ARG A 303 -44.99 11.72 -5.41
N SER A 304 -43.94 12.32 -5.97
CA SER A 304 -43.83 12.66 -7.41
C SER A 304 -42.77 11.89 -8.20
N GLU A 305 -42.03 10.94 -7.61
CA GLU A 305 -40.95 10.22 -8.30
C GLU A 305 -41.22 8.73 -8.53
N ASN A 306 -40.58 8.17 -9.55
CA ASN A 306 -40.64 6.74 -9.89
C ASN A 306 -40.25 5.89 -8.66
N LYS A 307 -41.21 5.12 -8.13
CA LYS A 307 -41.01 4.29 -6.91
C LYS A 307 -39.81 3.34 -6.99
N LEU A 308 -39.52 2.79 -8.17
CA LEU A 308 -38.39 1.88 -8.37
C LEU A 308 -37.04 2.60 -8.22
N HIS A 309 -36.93 3.76 -8.84
CA HIS A 309 -35.74 4.60 -8.78
C HIS A 309 -35.46 5.11 -7.36
N ALA A 310 -36.52 5.45 -6.62
CA ALA A 310 -36.40 5.82 -5.21
C ALA A 310 -35.84 4.67 -4.35
N ILE A 311 -36.24 3.41 -4.60
CA ILE A 311 -35.72 2.24 -3.87
C ILE A 311 -34.22 2.06 -4.13
N SER A 312 -33.76 2.21 -5.37
CA SER A 312 -32.34 2.08 -5.71
C SER A 312 -31.48 3.19 -5.07
N ILE A 313 -31.98 4.43 -5.01
CA ILE A 313 -31.30 5.53 -4.29
C ILE A 313 -31.23 5.27 -2.79
N VAL A 314 -32.31 4.74 -2.19
CA VAL A 314 -32.31 4.36 -0.77
C VAL A 314 -31.27 3.25 -0.52
N SER A 315 -31.18 2.26 -1.40
CA SER A 315 -30.15 1.21 -1.30
C SER A 315 -28.73 1.77 -1.38
N LEU A 316 -28.48 2.78 -2.21
CA LEU A 316 -27.18 3.44 -2.30
C LEU A 316 -26.85 4.21 -1.00
N CYS A 317 -27.82 4.94 -0.45
CA CYS A 317 -27.65 5.61 0.84
C CYS A 317 -27.38 4.62 1.99
N CYS A 318 -27.96 3.41 1.95
CA CYS A 318 -27.63 2.36 2.92
C CYS A 318 -26.17 1.93 2.82
N ALA A 319 -25.65 1.75 1.60
CA ALA A 319 -24.24 1.40 1.38
C ALA A 319 -23.31 2.54 1.84
N ASP A 320 -23.60 3.79 1.49
CA ASP A 320 -22.83 4.97 1.89
C ASP A 320 -22.81 5.19 3.41
N CYS A 321 -23.91 4.87 4.11
CA CYS A 321 -23.96 4.97 5.56
C CYS A 321 -22.95 4.04 6.25
N LEU A 322 -22.63 2.89 5.64
CA LEU A 322 -21.62 1.97 6.16
C LEU A 322 -20.21 2.59 6.16
N MET A 323 -19.87 3.42 5.16
CA MET A 323 -18.63 4.20 5.14
C MET A 323 -18.59 5.22 6.30
N GLY A 324 -19.72 5.87 6.60
CA GLY A 324 -19.83 6.79 7.73
C GLY A 324 -19.59 6.10 9.08
N ILE A 325 -20.13 4.88 9.26
CA ILE A 325 -19.91 4.04 10.45
C ILE A 325 -18.44 3.60 10.53
N TYR A 326 -17.83 3.19 9.42
CA TYR A 326 -16.40 2.87 9.35
C TYR A 326 -15.55 4.03 9.89
N LEU A 327 -15.75 5.24 9.36
CA LEU A 327 -15.00 6.42 9.81
C LEU A 327 -15.25 6.75 11.28
N PHE A 328 -16.49 6.60 11.76
CA PHE A 328 -16.81 6.80 13.18
C PHE A 328 -15.97 5.87 14.08
N VAL A 329 -15.89 4.60 13.72
CA VAL A 329 -15.13 3.60 14.48
C VAL A 329 -13.63 3.93 14.47
N ILE A 330 -13.07 4.30 13.32
CA ILE A 330 -11.66 4.74 13.24
C ILE A 330 -11.41 5.97 14.13
N GLY A 331 -12.30 6.96 14.10
CA GLY A 331 -12.21 8.14 14.98
C GLY A 331 -12.29 7.78 16.47
N ALA A 332 -13.16 6.84 16.84
CA ALA A 332 -13.30 6.38 18.22
C ALA A 332 -12.05 5.63 18.72
N PHE A 333 -11.44 4.79 17.88
CA PHE A 333 -10.20 4.09 18.24
C PHE A 333 -8.96 5.01 18.21
N ASP A 334 -8.93 6.04 17.36
CA ASP A 334 -7.92 7.11 17.46
C ASP A 334 -7.99 7.83 18.81
N LEU A 335 -9.21 8.17 19.28
CA LEU A 335 -9.40 8.76 20.61
C LEU A 335 -8.97 7.79 21.73
N LYS A 336 -9.32 6.51 21.61
CA LYS A 336 -9.00 5.48 22.62
C LYS A 336 -7.50 5.27 22.82
N TYR A 337 -6.72 5.29 21.73
CA TYR A 337 -5.29 4.99 21.76
C TYR A 337 -4.39 6.23 21.71
N ARG A 338 -4.96 7.42 21.90
CA ARG A 338 -4.23 8.69 21.83
C ARG A 338 -3.07 8.75 22.82
N GLY A 339 -1.90 9.16 22.32
CA GLY A 339 -0.66 9.28 23.09
C GLY A 339 0.13 7.98 23.24
N GLU A 340 -0.49 6.81 23.07
CA GLU A 340 0.18 5.51 23.31
C GLU A 340 -0.13 4.44 22.24
N TYR A 341 -0.47 4.86 21.02
CA TYR A 341 -0.94 3.96 19.95
C TYR A 341 0.00 2.78 19.66
N ASN A 342 1.31 3.02 19.59
CA ASN A 342 2.27 1.96 19.27
C ASN A 342 2.24 0.77 20.25
N LYS A 343 1.89 0.98 21.53
CA LYS A 343 1.74 -0.13 22.49
C LYS A 343 0.59 -1.08 22.10
N HIS A 344 -0.41 -0.56 21.41
CA HIS A 344 -1.63 -1.28 21.01
C HIS A 344 -1.69 -1.57 19.50
N ALA A 345 -0.80 -1.02 18.70
CA ALA A 345 -0.84 -1.10 17.23
C ALA A 345 -0.92 -2.55 16.72
N GLN A 346 -0.06 -3.45 17.19
CA GLN A 346 -0.09 -4.87 16.80
C GLN A 346 -1.42 -5.53 17.18
N LEU A 347 -1.87 -5.35 18.42
CA LEU A 347 -3.11 -5.93 18.93
C LEU A 347 -4.34 -5.40 18.19
N TRP A 348 -4.34 -4.11 17.84
CA TRP A 348 -5.40 -3.48 17.05
C TRP A 348 -5.46 -4.05 15.64
N MET A 349 -4.34 -4.06 14.91
CA MET A 349 -4.28 -4.54 13.53
C MET A 349 -4.59 -6.03 13.41
N ASP A 350 -4.18 -6.86 14.38
CA ASP A 350 -4.51 -8.29 14.40
C ASP A 350 -5.91 -8.61 14.97
N SER A 351 -6.64 -7.61 15.49
CA SER A 351 -7.95 -7.82 16.10
C SER A 351 -9.05 -8.11 15.08
N ILE A 352 -10.05 -8.89 15.52
CA ILE A 352 -11.30 -9.08 14.77
C ILE A 352 -12.03 -7.75 14.54
N HIS A 353 -11.86 -6.77 15.43
CA HIS A 353 -12.47 -5.44 15.28
C HIS A 353 -11.93 -4.72 14.05
N CYS A 354 -10.61 -4.68 13.87
CA CYS A 354 -9.99 -4.08 12.69
C CYS A 354 -10.45 -4.80 11.41
N GLN A 355 -10.49 -6.13 11.44
CA GLN A 355 -10.94 -6.94 10.30
C GLN A 355 -12.39 -6.66 9.90
N LEU A 356 -13.32 -6.57 10.87
CA LEU A 356 -14.73 -6.26 10.60
C LEU A 356 -14.94 -4.81 10.13
N VAL A 357 -14.19 -3.87 10.69
CA VAL A 357 -14.21 -2.45 10.28
C VAL A 357 -13.70 -2.32 8.84
N GLY A 358 -12.62 -3.02 8.50
CA GLY A 358 -12.10 -3.07 7.13
C GLY A 358 -13.05 -3.70 6.13
N SER A 359 -13.69 -4.83 6.49
CA SER A 359 -14.69 -5.46 5.62
C SER A 359 -15.91 -4.56 5.41
N LEU A 360 -16.31 -3.77 6.42
CA LEU A 360 -17.40 -2.80 6.30
C LEU A 360 -17.09 -1.71 5.28
N ALA A 361 -15.86 -1.20 5.26
CA ALA A 361 -15.42 -0.20 4.30
C ALA A 361 -15.45 -0.75 2.86
N ILE A 362 -14.94 -1.96 2.63
CA ILE A 362 -15.00 -2.61 1.31
C ILE A 362 -16.43 -2.90 0.88
N LEU A 363 -17.27 -3.40 1.80
CA LEU A 363 -18.69 -3.63 1.50
C LEU A 363 -19.36 -2.34 1.03
N SER A 364 -19.10 -1.23 1.73
CA SER A 364 -19.63 0.08 1.38
C SER A 364 -19.19 0.54 -0.01
N THR A 365 -17.89 0.49 -0.30
CA THR A 365 -17.35 1.01 -1.57
C THR A 365 -17.76 0.17 -2.77
N GLU A 366 -17.64 -1.14 -2.67
CA GLU A 366 -17.91 -2.05 -3.79
C GLU A 366 -19.41 -2.11 -4.12
N VAL A 367 -20.28 -2.17 -3.10
CA VAL A 367 -21.74 -2.11 -3.32
C VAL A 367 -22.13 -0.78 -3.95
N SER A 368 -21.52 0.34 -3.54
CA SER A 368 -21.82 1.66 -4.09
C SER A 368 -21.46 1.74 -5.58
N VAL A 369 -20.29 1.27 -6.00
CA VAL A 369 -19.88 1.23 -7.42
C VAL A 369 -20.81 0.36 -8.26
N LEU A 370 -21.19 -0.82 -7.76
CA LEU A 370 -22.13 -1.71 -8.45
C LEU A 370 -23.54 -1.10 -8.56
N LEU A 371 -24.01 -0.41 -7.52
CA LEU A 371 -25.30 0.29 -7.53
C LEU A 371 -25.30 1.48 -8.49
N LEU A 372 -24.21 2.25 -8.54
CA LEU A 372 -24.04 3.31 -9.53
C LEU A 372 -24.08 2.76 -10.95
N THR A 373 -23.33 1.69 -11.20
CA THR A 373 -23.35 0.99 -12.50
C THR A 373 -24.77 0.56 -12.86
N TYR A 374 -25.51 -0.04 -11.93
CA TYR A 374 -26.91 -0.41 -12.15
C TYR A 374 -27.80 0.79 -12.47
N LEU A 375 -27.71 1.88 -11.70
CA LEU A 375 -28.49 3.11 -11.94
C LEU A 375 -28.21 3.69 -13.33
N THR A 376 -26.96 3.64 -13.80
CA THR A 376 -26.60 4.11 -15.16
C THR A 376 -27.19 3.23 -16.25
N LEU A 377 -27.14 1.90 -16.09
CA LEU A 377 -27.71 0.95 -17.03
C LEU A 377 -29.24 1.04 -17.08
N GLU A 378 -29.90 1.24 -15.94
CA GLU A 378 -31.34 1.49 -15.87
C GLU A 378 -31.71 2.69 -16.75
N LYS A 379 -31.01 3.82 -16.59
CA LYS A 379 -31.26 5.04 -17.37
C LYS A 379 -30.94 4.87 -18.85
N TYR A 380 -29.85 4.18 -19.16
CA TYR A 380 -29.47 3.85 -20.52
C TYR A 380 -30.60 3.10 -21.25
N ILE A 381 -31.13 2.03 -20.64
CA ILE A 381 -32.20 1.23 -21.24
C ILE A 381 -33.47 2.08 -21.45
N CYS A 382 -33.85 2.91 -20.47
CA CYS A 382 -35.05 3.74 -20.57
C CYS A 382 -34.96 4.84 -21.64
N ILE A 383 -33.77 5.41 -21.87
CA ILE A 383 -33.57 6.53 -22.81
C ILE A 383 -33.32 6.02 -24.23
N VAL A 384 -32.46 5.01 -24.40
CA VAL A 384 -32.07 4.52 -25.73
C VAL A 384 -33.12 3.57 -26.33
N TYR A 385 -33.83 2.81 -25.50
CA TYR A 385 -34.85 1.84 -25.95
C TYR A 385 -36.25 2.13 -25.36
N PRO A 386 -36.89 3.26 -25.71
CA PRO A 386 -38.17 3.67 -25.09
C PRO A 386 -39.36 2.74 -25.40
N PHE A 387 -39.32 2.00 -26.53
CA PHE A 387 -40.44 1.18 -27.04
C PHE A 387 -40.26 -0.34 -26.88
N ARG A 388 -39.13 -0.83 -26.38
CA ARG A 388 -38.96 -2.27 -26.11
C ARG A 388 -39.54 -2.62 -24.74
N CYS A 389 -40.17 -3.78 -24.60
CA CYS A 389 -40.65 -4.37 -23.33
C CYS A 389 -39.55 -4.69 -22.29
N LEU A 390 -38.39 -4.02 -22.36
CA LEU A 390 -37.27 -4.19 -21.44
C LEU A 390 -37.35 -3.32 -20.18
N LYS A 391 -38.41 -2.51 -20.01
CA LYS A 391 -38.61 -1.69 -18.80
C LYS A 391 -38.50 -2.58 -17.54
N PRO A 392 -37.62 -2.24 -16.59
CA PRO A 392 -37.41 -3.08 -15.42
C PRO A 392 -38.69 -3.16 -14.58
N ARG A 393 -39.20 -4.39 -14.42
CA ARG A 393 -40.33 -4.69 -13.54
C ARG A 393 -39.84 -4.66 -12.09
N LYS A 394 -40.73 -4.30 -11.16
CA LYS A 394 -40.43 -4.20 -9.71
C LYS A 394 -39.68 -5.41 -9.15
N CYS A 395 -40.11 -6.63 -9.47
CA CYS A 395 -39.45 -7.85 -9.01
C CYS A 395 -38.00 -7.94 -9.53
N ARG A 396 -37.77 -7.63 -10.81
CA ARG A 396 -36.43 -7.66 -11.42
C ARG A 396 -35.48 -6.67 -10.77
N THR A 397 -35.94 -5.44 -10.51
CA THR A 397 -35.14 -4.43 -9.79
C THR A 397 -34.76 -4.91 -8.39
N ILE A 398 -35.71 -5.42 -7.62
CA ILE A 398 -35.43 -5.92 -6.26
C ILE A 398 -34.45 -7.10 -6.30
N SER A 399 -34.65 -8.07 -7.20
CA SER A 399 -33.73 -9.21 -7.36
C SER A 399 -32.30 -8.77 -7.70
N ILE A 400 -32.13 -7.78 -8.58
CA ILE A 400 -30.81 -7.25 -8.93
C ILE A 400 -30.17 -6.54 -7.72
N LEU A 401 -30.93 -5.74 -6.97
CA LEU A 401 -30.40 -5.06 -5.78
C LEU A 401 -29.95 -6.08 -4.72
N VAL A 402 -30.73 -7.14 -4.48
CA VAL A 402 -30.35 -8.23 -3.56
C VAL A 402 -29.08 -8.93 -4.05
N LEU A 403 -28.97 -9.22 -5.36
CA LEU A 403 -27.78 -9.83 -5.93
C LEU A 403 -26.53 -8.95 -5.74
N ILE A 404 -26.65 -7.63 -5.96
CA ILE A 404 -25.54 -6.69 -5.74
C ILE A 404 -25.06 -6.74 -4.28
N TRP A 405 -25.99 -6.77 -3.32
CA TRP A 405 -25.62 -6.92 -1.91
C TRP A 405 -24.94 -8.27 -1.62
N ILE A 406 -25.45 -9.37 -2.16
CA ILE A 406 -24.83 -10.71 -2.00
C ILE A 406 -23.39 -10.70 -2.53
N ILE A 407 -23.17 -10.14 -3.72
CA ILE A 407 -21.83 -10.02 -4.31
C ILE A 407 -20.94 -9.14 -3.43
N GLY A 408 -21.43 -7.99 -2.97
CA GLY A 408 -20.68 -7.11 -2.07
C GLY A 408 -20.30 -7.79 -0.76
N PHE A 409 -21.21 -8.54 -0.14
CA PHE A 409 -20.92 -9.33 1.07
C PHE A 409 -19.88 -10.41 0.80
N ALA A 410 -19.98 -11.12 -0.33
CA ALA A 410 -18.97 -12.09 -0.71
C ALA A 410 -17.59 -11.42 -0.84
N VAL A 411 -17.49 -10.31 -1.58
CA VAL A 411 -16.23 -9.57 -1.76
C VAL A 411 -15.65 -9.06 -0.43
N ALA A 412 -16.49 -8.51 0.45
CA ALA A 412 -16.01 -7.97 1.72
C ALA A 412 -15.57 -9.06 2.72
N PHE A 413 -16.23 -10.22 2.76
CA PHE A 413 -16.02 -11.21 3.82
C PHE A 413 -15.18 -12.43 3.40
N ILE A 414 -15.02 -12.73 2.10
CA ILE A 414 -14.15 -13.82 1.62
C ILE A 414 -12.73 -13.77 2.22
N PRO A 415 -12.06 -12.60 2.33
CA PRO A 415 -10.72 -12.53 2.92
C PRO A 415 -10.63 -12.98 4.39
N LEU A 416 -11.76 -13.08 5.11
CA LEU A 416 -11.80 -13.53 6.50
C LEU A 416 -11.86 -15.06 6.63
N SER A 417 -12.27 -15.77 5.57
CA SER A 417 -12.54 -17.22 5.63
C SER A 417 -11.27 -18.07 5.69
N ASN A 418 -10.19 -17.68 4.99
CA ASN A 418 -8.96 -18.46 4.92
C ASN A 418 -7.73 -17.62 5.31
N LYS A 419 -7.27 -17.80 6.56
CA LYS A 419 -6.10 -17.12 7.11
C LYS A 419 -4.78 -17.57 6.47
N GLU A 420 -4.67 -18.78 5.91
CA GLU A 420 -3.44 -19.21 5.24
C GLU A 420 -3.25 -18.49 3.90
N PHE A 421 -4.34 -18.34 3.14
CA PHE A 421 -4.30 -17.69 1.83
C PHE A 421 -4.26 -16.16 1.94
N PHE A 422 -5.14 -15.57 2.75
CA PHE A 422 -5.30 -14.11 2.84
C PHE A 422 -4.49 -13.46 3.98
N ARG A 423 -3.99 -14.26 4.94
CA ARG A 423 -3.31 -13.75 6.15
C ARG A 423 -4.14 -12.66 6.84
N ASN A 424 -3.51 -11.59 7.31
CA ASN A 424 -4.21 -10.45 7.90
C ASN A 424 -4.49 -9.37 6.83
N TYR A 425 -5.38 -9.68 5.87
CA TYR A 425 -5.66 -8.83 4.71
C TYR A 425 -6.02 -7.39 5.07
N TYR A 426 -6.95 -7.23 6.03
CA TYR A 426 -7.41 -5.93 6.49
C TYR A 426 -6.44 -5.27 7.49
N GLY A 427 -5.77 -6.05 8.34
CA GLY A 427 -4.87 -5.54 9.38
C GLY A 427 -3.45 -5.26 8.92
N THR A 428 -3.27 -4.82 7.68
CA THR A 428 -1.95 -4.41 7.16
C THR A 428 -1.56 -2.99 7.59
N ASN A 429 -2.53 -2.17 8.01
CA ASN A 429 -2.33 -0.80 8.47
C ASN A 429 -3.32 -0.41 9.58
N GLY A 430 -3.07 0.73 10.24
CA GLY A 430 -3.87 1.21 11.36
C GLY A 430 -5.33 1.56 11.04
N VAL A 431 -5.66 1.83 9.76
CA VAL A 431 -7.02 2.20 9.31
C VAL A 431 -7.81 1.01 8.75
N CYS A 432 -7.21 -0.18 8.78
CA CYS A 432 -7.84 -1.44 8.39
C CYS A 432 -8.30 -1.51 6.93
N PHE A 433 -7.67 -0.76 6.02
CA PHE A 433 -8.10 -0.66 4.62
C PHE A 433 -7.00 -1.15 3.64
N PRO A 434 -7.26 -2.17 2.79
CA PRO A 434 -6.24 -2.87 2.01
C PRO A 434 -5.90 -2.18 0.66
N LEU A 435 -5.60 -0.88 0.67
CA LEU A 435 -5.25 -0.12 -0.55
C LEU A 435 -3.83 -0.42 -1.04
N HIS A 436 -2.87 -0.30 -0.12
CA HIS A 436 -1.43 -0.39 -0.39
C HIS A 436 -0.88 -1.67 0.24
N SER A 437 -0.74 -2.72 -0.58
CA SER A 437 -0.13 -3.99 -0.16
C SER A 437 1.34 -3.98 -0.54
N GLU A 438 2.14 -3.18 0.16
CA GLU A 438 3.57 -3.09 -0.15
C GLU A 438 4.35 -4.37 0.20
N GLN A 439 3.74 -5.31 0.95
CA GLN A 439 4.38 -6.56 1.35
C GLN A 439 3.41 -7.62 1.89
N SER A 440 2.32 -7.92 1.19
CA SER A 440 1.64 -9.19 1.47
C SER A 440 2.52 -10.33 1.00
N GLU A 441 3.21 -10.98 1.94
CA GLU A 441 4.00 -12.20 1.74
C GLU A 441 3.20 -13.38 1.13
N SER A 442 1.89 -13.25 0.89
CA SER A 442 1.09 -14.19 0.11
C SER A 442 0.70 -13.61 -1.25
N SER A 443 1.06 -14.33 -2.33
CA SER A 443 0.65 -13.99 -3.70
C SER A 443 -0.88 -13.89 -3.85
N GLY A 444 -1.65 -14.64 -3.04
CA GLY A 444 -3.10 -14.70 -3.11
C GLY A 444 -3.82 -13.39 -2.73
N SER A 445 -3.40 -12.74 -1.65
CA SER A 445 -4.01 -11.48 -1.19
C SER A 445 -3.74 -10.31 -2.14
N GLN A 446 -2.54 -10.28 -2.74
CA GLN A 446 -2.19 -9.30 -3.75
C GLN A 446 -3.06 -9.46 -5.01
N ILE A 447 -3.21 -10.69 -5.52
CA ILE A 447 -4.06 -10.98 -6.68
C ILE A 447 -5.50 -10.54 -6.40
N TYR A 448 -6.03 -10.90 -5.23
CA TYR A 448 -7.39 -10.53 -4.84
C TYR A 448 -7.62 -9.03 -4.84
N SER A 449 -6.72 -8.26 -4.21
CA SER A 449 -6.79 -6.80 -4.16
C SER A 449 -6.71 -6.17 -5.56
N VAL A 450 -5.92 -6.72 -6.48
CA VAL A 450 -5.87 -6.26 -7.88
C VAL A 450 -7.18 -6.54 -8.61
N VAL A 451 -7.76 -7.73 -8.44
CA VAL A 451 -9.02 -8.10 -9.11
C VAL A 451 -10.16 -7.18 -8.68
N ILE A 452 -10.27 -6.86 -7.38
CA ILE A 452 -11.32 -5.98 -6.88
C ILE A 452 -11.07 -4.52 -7.30
N PHE A 453 -9.94 -3.94 -6.89
CA PHE A 453 -9.70 -2.50 -7.08
C PHE A 453 -9.41 -2.10 -8.52
N LEU A 454 -8.78 -2.96 -9.31
CA LEU A 454 -8.49 -2.67 -10.72
C LEU A 454 -9.46 -3.40 -11.65
N GLY A 455 -9.75 -4.68 -11.45
CA GLY A 455 -10.60 -5.45 -12.36
C GLY A 455 -12.07 -5.01 -12.33
N VAL A 456 -12.75 -5.24 -11.20
CA VAL A 456 -14.20 -4.99 -11.04
C VAL A 456 -14.51 -3.51 -11.24
N ASN A 457 -13.77 -2.63 -10.57
CA ASN A 457 -14.03 -1.19 -10.65
C ASN A 457 -13.73 -0.62 -12.04
N LEU A 458 -12.68 -1.05 -12.74
CA LEU A 458 -12.43 -0.60 -14.12
C LEU A 458 -13.54 -1.06 -15.06
N ALA A 459 -13.99 -2.31 -14.93
CA ALA A 459 -15.11 -2.83 -15.73
C ALA A 459 -16.39 -2.03 -15.50
N ALA A 460 -16.71 -1.72 -14.24
CA ALA A 460 -17.83 -0.84 -13.88
C ALA A 460 -17.71 0.54 -14.55
N PHE A 461 -16.54 1.20 -14.47
CA PHE A 461 -16.34 2.50 -15.12
C PHE A 461 -16.45 2.45 -16.63
N ILE A 462 -15.92 1.42 -17.29
CA ILE A 462 -16.05 1.24 -18.74
C ILE A 462 -17.53 1.13 -19.13
N ILE A 463 -18.31 0.32 -18.42
CA ILE A 463 -19.75 0.17 -18.65
C ILE A 463 -20.47 1.51 -18.49
N ILE A 464 -20.13 2.26 -17.44
CA ILE A 464 -20.73 3.55 -17.16
C ILE A 464 -20.41 4.58 -18.27
N VAL A 465 -19.13 4.71 -18.65
CA VAL A 465 -18.68 5.63 -19.71
C VAL A 465 -19.35 5.30 -21.03
N PHE A 466 -19.38 4.02 -21.41
CA PHE A 466 -20.06 3.55 -22.61
C PHE A 466 -21.56 3.89 -22.57
N SER A 467 -22.23 3.57 -21.47
CA SER A 467 -23.68 3.81 -21.29
C SER A 467 -24.04 5.28 -21.42
N TYR A 468 -23.26 6.20 -20.83
CA TYR A 468 -23.48 7.64 -21.00
C TYR A 468 -23.13 8.12 -22.40
N GLY A 469 -22.03 7.65 -23.00
CA GLY A 469 -21.67 8.00 -24.37
C GLY A 469 -22.80 7.68 -25.35
N SER A 470 -23.35 6.46 -25.27
CA SER A 470 -24.49 6.04 -26.09
C SER A 470 -25.78 6.80 -25.74
N MET A 471 -26.02 7.11 -24.46
CA MET A 471 -27.18 7.90 -24.04
C MET A 471 -27.13 9.31 -24.65
N PHE A 472 -26.01 10.03 -24.54
CA PHE A 472 -25.85 11.36 -25.11
C PHE A 472 -25.94 11.35 -26.64
N TYR A 473 -25.35 10.33 -27.28
CA TYR A 473 -25.44 10.15 -28.73
C TYR A 473 -26.89 9.94 -29.20
N SER A 474 -27.62 9.02 -28.56
CA SER A 474 -29.01 8.73 -28.88
C SER A 474 -29.90 9.96 -28.71
N VAL A 475 -29.64 10.78 -27.69
CA VAL A 475 -30.40 12.02 -27.53
C VAL A 475 -30.04 13.10 -28.55
N HIS A 476 -28.77 13.21 -28.93
CA HIS A 476 -28.39 14.12 -30.02
C HIS A 476 -29.09 13.73 -31.33
N GLN A 477 -29.15 12.44 -31.65
CA GLN A 477 -29.82 11.93 -32.83
C GLN A 477 -31.36 12.13 -32.78
N THR A 478 -32.00 11.89 -31.64
CA THR A 478 -33.46 12.07 -31.48
C THR A 478 -33.89 13.54 -31.37
N ALA A 479 -33.01 14.45 -30.94
CA ALA A 479 -33.27 15.89 -30.94
C ALA A 479 -33.43 16.49 -32.35
N ILE A 480 -32.89 15.82 -33.38
CA ILE A 480 -32.95 16.26 -34.78
C ILE A 480 -34.23 15.78 -35.49
N MET A 481 -34.94 14.76 -34.96
CA MET A 481 -35.96 14.00 -35.71
C MET A 481 -37.42 14.12 -35.21
N ALA A 482 -37.71 14.66 -34.00
CA ALA A 482 -39.11 14.74 -33.52
C ALA A 482 -39.39 15.89 -32.53
N THR A 483 -40.47 16.66 -32.76
CA THR A 483 -40.87 17.84 -31.96
C THR A 483 -41.79 17.53 -30.76
N GLU A 484 -42.53 16.42 -30.78
CA GLU A 484 -43.53 16.05 -29.75
C GLU A 484 -42.94 15.15 -28.64
N ILE A 485 -42.06 14.20 -29.02
CA ILE A 485 -41.24 13.37 -28.09
C ILE A 485 -40.24 14.24 -27.30
N ARG A 486 -39.97 15.45 -27.80
CA ARG A 486 -39.03 16.43 -27.25
C ARG A 486 -39.28 16.79 -25.79
N ASN A 487 -40.54 16.85 -25.34
CA ASN A 487 -40.86 17.25 -23.96
C ASN A 487 -40.58 16.12 -22.94
N HIS A 488 -40.91 14.87 -23.28
CA HIS A 488 -40.57 13.70 -22.45
C HIS A 488 -39.03 13.49 -22.41
N ILE A 489 -38.37 13.59 -23.57
CA ILE A 489 -36.91 13.51 -23.66
C ILE A 489 -36.23 14.63 -22.86
N LYS A 490 -36.71 15.89 -22.94
CA LYS A 490 -36.15 17.00 -22.16
C LYS A 490 -36.18 16.76 -20.65
N LYS A 491 -37.26 16.16 -20.11
CA LYS A 491 -37.36 15.83 -18.68
C LYS A 491 -36.38 14.73 -18.27
N GLU A 492 -36.29 13.65 -19.05
CA GLU A 492 -35.31 12.58 -18.82
C GLU A 492 -33.86 13.04 -19.04
N MET A 493 -33.60 14.01 -19.94
CA MET A 493 -32.28 14.62 -20.15
C MET A 493 -31.79 15.44 -18.96
N ILE A 494 -32.66 16.23 -18.33
CA ILE A 494 -32.30 17.00 -17.13
C ILE A 494 -31.90 16.05 -16.01
N LEU A 495 -32.59 14.91 -15.90
CA LEU A 495 -32.24 13.84 -14.96
C LEU A 495 -30.92 13.16 -15.36
N ALA A 496 -30.73 12.79 -16.63
CA ALA A 496 -29.51 12.15 -17.13
C ALA A 496 -28.25 13.02 -16.94
N LYS A 497 -28.32 14.33 -17.25
CA LYS A 497 -27.21 15.28 -17.01
C LYS A 497 -26.82 15.35 -15.54
N ARG A 498 -27.79 15.23 -14.64
CA ARG A 498 -27.53 15.20 -13.20
C ARG A 498 -26.83 13.91 -12.76
N PHE A 499 -27.30 12.75 -13.26
CA PHE A 499 -26.64 11.47 -12.99
C PHE A 499 -25.23 11.40 -13.60
N PHE A 500 -24.99 12.07 -14.72
CA PHE A 500 -23.65 12.22 -15.29
C PHE A 500 -22.71 12.93 -14.30
N PHE A 501 -23.12 14.04 -13.68
CA PHE A 501 -22.27 14.72 -12.69
C PHE A 501 -22.01 13.87 -11.45
N ILE A 502 -22.99 13.09 -11.01
CA ILE A 502 -22.83 12.13 -9.91
C ILE A 502 -21.75 11.09 -10.22
N VAL A 503 -21.88 10.44 -11.38
CA VAL A 503 -20.94 9.42 -11.81
C VAL A 503 -19.56 10.01 -12.07
N PHE A 504 -19.52 11.23 -12.59
CA PHE A 504 -18.28 11.94 -12.83
C PHE A 504 -17.55 12.23 -11.51
N THR A 505 -18.26 12.69 -10.47
CA THR A 505 -17.64 12.91 -9.15
C THR A 505 -17.14 11.60 -8.52
N ASP A 506 -17.88 10.50 -8.68
CA ASP A 506 -17.43 9.18 -8.22
C ASP A 506 -16.16 8.74 -8.98
N ALA A 507 -16.16 8.81 -10.31
CA ALA A 507 -15.01 8.46 -11.14
C ALA A 507 -13.75 9.27 -10.79
N LEU A 508 -13.90 10.57 -10.49
CA LEU A 508 -12.78 11.40 -10.03
C LEU A 508 -12.17 10.93 -8.71
N CYS A 509 -12.99 10.43 -7.77
CA CYS A 509 -12.52 9.86 -6.51
C CYS A 509 -11.77 8.53 -6.70
N TRP A 510 -12.06 7.78 -7.75
CA TRP A 510 -11.41 6.49 -8.04
C TRP A 510 -10.10 6.62 -8.84
N ILE A 511 -9.90 7.70 -9.60
CA ILE A 511 -8.64 7.94 -10.35
C ILE A 511 -7.39 7.83 -9.45
N PRO A 512 -7.31 8.49 -8.28
CA PRO A 512 -6.16 8.36 -7.38
C PRO A 512 -5.92 6.92 -6.92
N ILE A 513 -6.99 6.16 -6.66
CA ILE A 513 -6.91 4.76 -6.23
C ILE A 513 -6.31 3.89 -7.33
N PHE A 514 -6.76 4.06 -8.58
CA PHE A 514 -6.19 3.36 -9.73
C PHE A 514 -4.71 3.70 -9.94
N ILE A 515 -4.35 4.98 -9.85
CA ILE A 515 -2.95 5.42 -10.00
C ILE A 515 -2.07 4.79 -8.92
N LEU A 516 -2.49 4.86 -7.65
CA LEU A 516 -1.74 4.26 -6.55
C LEU A 516 -1.59 2.75 -6.73
N LYS A 517 -2.65 2.06 -7.20
CA LYS A 517 -2.58 0.62 -7.45
C LYS A 517 -1.65 0.26 -8.60
N LEU A 518 -1.64 1.05 -9.67
CA LEU A 518 -0.72 0.89 -10.80
C LEU A 518 0.74 1.13 -10.39
N LEU A 519 1.01 2.20 -9.63
CA LEU A 519 2.35 2.50 -9.10
C LEU A 519 2.85 1.39 -8.16
N SER A 520 1.96 0.84 -7.33
CA SER A 520 2.26 -0.30 -6.47
C SER A 520 2.64 -1.55 -7.28
N LEU A 521 1.96 -1.82 -8.41
CA LEU A 521 2.34 -2.92 -9.32
C LEU A 521 3.70 -2.70 -10.01
N LEU A 522 4.05 -1.45 -10.28
CA LEU A 522 5.37 -1.07 -10.81
C LEU A 522 6.48 -1.07 -9.75
N ARG A 523 6.17 -1.44 -8.50
CA ARG A 523 7.10 -1.45 -7.34
C ARG A 523 7.77 -0.09 -7.09
N VAL A 524 7.05 0.99 -7.35
CA VAL A 524 7.47 2.34 -6.98
C VAL A 524 7.16 2.55 -5.49
N GLU A 525 8.11 3.06 -4.72
CA GLU A 525 7.91 3.41 -3.30
C GLU A 525 6.89 4.55 -3.21
N ILE A 526 5.76 4.29 -2.53
CA ILE A 526 4.70 5.27 -2.36
C ILE A 526 4.74 5.78 -0.92
N PRO A 527 4.88 7.10 -0.71
CA PRO A 527 4.77 7.67 0.64
C PRO A 527 3.42 7.33 1.26
N GLY A 528 3.42 6.67 2.43
CA GLY A 528 2.18 6.26 3.10
C GLY A 528 1.29 7.44 3.52
N THR A 529 1.80 8.67 3.51
CA THR A 529 0.97 9.88 3.67
C THR A 529 -0.06 10.02 2.54
N ILE A 530 0.31 9.66 1.31
CA ILE A 530 -0.61 9.75 0.16
C ILE A 530 -1.73 8.73 0.31
N THR A 531 -1.38 7.49 0.68
CA THR A 531 -2.37 6.41 0.89
C THR A 531 -3.32 6.77 2.04
N SER A 532 -2.82 7.41 3.10
CA SER A 532 -3.62 7.99 4.18
C SER A 532 -4.68 8.97 3.68
N TRP A 533 -4.27 9.95 2.87
CA TRP A 533 -5.19 10.94 2.30
C TRP A 533 -6.23 10.29 1.38
N VAL A 534 -5.85 9.31 0.57
CA VAL A 534 -6.83 8.64 -0.29
C VAL A 534 -7.90 7.90 0.52
N VAL A 535 -7.51 7.13 1.54
CA VAL A 535 -8.46 6.33 2.34
C VAL A 535 -9.33 7.21 3.25
N ILE A 536 -8.74 8.19 3.92
CA ILE A 536 -9.46 9.01 4.92
C ILE A 536 -10.20 10.19 4.28
N PHE A 537 -9.71 10.72 3.15
CA PHE A 537 -10.26 11.91 2.51
C PHE A 537 -10.99 11.60 1.20
N ILE A 538 -10.30 11.05 0.20
CA ILE A 538 -10.86 10.95 -1.16
C ILE A 538 -12.01 9.94 -1.23
N LEU A 539 -11.82 8.75 -0.66
CA LEU A 539 -12.80 7.67 -0.69
C LEU A 539 -14.15 8.08 -0.03
N PRO A 540 -14.17 8.67 1.18
CA PRO A 540 -15.44 8.92 1.87
C PRO A 540 -16.17 10.20 1.44
N ILE A 541 -15.48 11.13 0.75
CA ILE A 541 -16.10 12.36 0.22
C ILE A 541 -17.25 12.04 -0.73
N ASN A 542 -17.09 11.01 -1.56
CA ASN A 542 -18.13 10.63 -2.51
C ASN A 542 -19.43 10.25 -1.79
N SER A 543 -19.34 9.41 -0.74
CA SER A 543 -20.48 9.04 0.11
C SER A 543 -21.12 10.22 0.86
N ALA A 544 -20.35 11.28 1.14
CA ALA A 544 -20.86 12.51 1.75
C ALA A 544 -21.58 13.43 0.75
N LEU A 545 -21.11 13.49 -0.50
CA LEU A 545 -21.68 14.33 -1.56
C LEU A 545 -22.93 13.71 -2.20
N ASN A 546 -23.01 12.39 -2.20
CA ASN A 546 -24.11 11.60 -2.74
C ASN A 546 -25.52 12.16 -2.36
N PRO A 547 -25.87 12.35 -1.08
CA PRO A 547 -27.14 12.97 -0.67
C PRO A 547 -27.46 14.33 -1.33
N LEU A 548 -26.45 15.20 -1.49
CA LEU A 548 -26.58 16.52 -2.12
C LEU A 548 -26.94 16.38 -3.61
N LEU A 549 -26.24 15.48 -4.28
CA LEU A 549 -26.38 15.24 -5.71
C LEU A 549 -27.66 14.47 -6.04
N TYR A 550 -28.18 13.57 -5.19
CA TYR A 550 -29.40 12.79 -5.48
C TYR A 550 -30.71 13.43 -5.05
N THR A 551 -30.71 14.23 -3.98
CA THR A 551 -31.96 14.65 -3.33
C THR A 551 -32.03 16.15 -3.15
N LEU A 552 -31.03 16.75 -2.49
CA LEU A 552 -31.10 18.15 -2.02
C LEU A 552 -31.16 19.18 -3.16
N THR A 553 -30.64 18.83 -4.33
CA THR A 553 -30.68 19.69 -5.52
C THR A 553 -31.92 19.47 -6.42
N THR A 554 -32.87 18.59 -6.06
CA THR A 554 -34.13 18.38 -6.84
C THR A 554 -35.12 19.54 -6.68
N ARG A 555 -35.83 19.89 -7.77
CA ARG A 555 -36.95 20.84 -7.75
C ARG A 555 -38.09 20.44 -6.79
N PRO A 556 -38.61 19.19 -6.82
CA PRO A 556 -39.66 18.76 -5.88
C PRO A 556 -39.23 18.85 -4.41
N PHE A 557 -37.94 18.63 -4.09
CA PHE A 557 -37.43 18.83 -2.73
C PHE A 557 -37.38 20.31 -2.34
N LYS A 558 -36.93 21.19 -3.24
CA LYS A 558 -36.95 22.65 -3.00
C LYS A 558 -38.37 23.14 -2.76
N GLU A 559 -39.34 22.67 -3.54
CA GLU A 559 -40.77 22.99 -3.38
C GLU A 559 -41.33 22.47 -2.05
N MET A 560 -40.98 21.23 -1.65
CA MET A 560 -41.35 20.67 -0.35
C MET A 560 -40.77 21.49 0.81
N ILE A 561 -39.49 21.88 0.75
CA ILE A 561 -38.88 22.76 1.77
C ILE A 561 -39.59 24.11 1.81
N HIS A 562 -39.89 24.71 0.65
CA HIS A 562 -40.62 25.97 0.61
C HIS A 562 -42.00 25.85 1.24
N GLN A 563 -42.74 24.76 1.00
CA GLN A 563 -44.03 24.50 1.64
C GLN A 563 -43.91 24.27 3.15
N VAL A 564 -42.92 23.50 3.60
CA VAL A 564 -42.67 23.27 5.04
C VAL A 564 -42.28 24.58 5.74
N TRP A 565 -41.40 25.37 5.12
CA TRP A 565 -40.97 26.67 5.64
C TRP A 565 -42.11 27.69 5.66
N TYR A 566 -42.95 27.71 4.63
CA TYR A 566 -44.17 28.51 4.57
C TYR A 566 -45.15 28.13 5.69
N ASN A 567 -45.39 26.83 5.89
CA ASN A 567 -46.26 26.31 6.96
C ASN A 567 -45.70 26.61 8.37
N TYR A 568 -44.39 26.49 8.55
CA TYR A 568 -43.71 26.88 9.80
C TYR A 568 -43.85 28.38 10.07
N ARG A 569 -43.67 29.23 9.06
CA ARG A 569 -43.82 30.69 9.15
C ARG A 569 -45.26 31.10 9.44
N GLN A 570 -46.24 30.44 8.84
CA GLN A 570 -47.67 30.62 9.19
C GLN A 570 -47.99 30.17 10.62
N ARG A 571 -47.47 29.03 11.08
CA ARG A 571 -47.65 28.57 12.47
C ARG A 571 -47.02 29.53 13.48
N ARG A 572 -45.85 30.10 13.17
CA ARG A 572 -45.18 31.11 14.00
C ARG A 572 -45.96 32.45 14.01
N SER A 573 -46.55 32.84 12.87
CA SER A 573 -47.43 34.02 12.77
C SER A 573 -48.72 33.86 13.58
N LYS A 574 -49.34 32.66 13.57
CA LYS A 574 -50.51 32.36 14.41
C LYS A 574 -50.20 32.27 15.92
N ARG A 575 -48.97 31.91 16.30
CA ARG A 575 -48.52 31.92 17.71
C ARG A 575 -48.15 33.31 18.24
N GLY A 576 -47.93 34.29 17.35
CA GLY A 576 -47.66 35.69 17.70
C GLY A 576 -48.90 36.59 17.80
N LYS A 577 -50.10 36.10 17.46
CA LYS A 577 -51.37 36.82 17.60
C LYS A 577 -52.30 36.09 18.57
N GLY A 578 -51.99 36.20 19.86
CA GLY A 578 -52.93 35.94 20.94
C GLY A 578 -53.59 37.26 21.37
N SER A 579 -54.71 37.64 20.74
CA SER A 579 -55.88 38.27 21.36
C SER A 579 -56.91 38.64 20.28
N GLN A 580 -58.17 38.29 20.56
CA GLN A 580 -59.44 38.59 19.88
C GLN A 580 -59.92 37.70 18.70
N LYS A 581 -61.09 37.09 18.96
CA LYS A 581 -62.07 36.39 18.10
C LYS A 581 -63.38 37.24 18.12
N PRO A 582 -64.47 36.91 17.39
CA PRO A 582 -64.60 36.30 16.06
C PRO A 582 -65.66 37.02 15.17
N TYR A 583 -65.60 36.87 13.84
CA TYR A 583 -66.78 36.78 12.94
C TYR A 583 -66.31 36.08 11.65
N GLY A 584 -67.06 35.08 11.18
CA GLY A 584 -66.89 34.47 9.84
C GLY A 584 -68.16 34.71 9.00
N PRO A 585 -68.36 34.01 7.86
CA PRO A 585 -67.44 33.21 7.06
C PRO A 585 -67.45 33.58 5.54
N SER A 586 -66.47 33.11 4.76
CA SER A 586 -66.73 32.38 3.49
C SER A 586 -65.44 32.01 2.77
N PHE A 587 -65.33 30.71 2.54
CA PHE A 587 -64.54 30.04 1.51
C PHE A 587 -64.95 30.54 0.13
N ILE A 588 -64.00 30.97 -0.72
CA ILE A 588 -64.16 30.92 -2.18
C ILE A 588 -62.80 30.57 -2.80
N TRP A 589 -62.73 29.37 -3.37
CA TRP A 589 -61.78 28.98 -4.40
C TRP A 589 -62.18 29.67 -5.70
N VAL A 590 -61.24 30.33 -6.38
CA VAL A 590 -61.39 30.71 -7.80
C VAL A 590 -60.24 30.07 -8.56
N ASP A 591 -60.56 28.97 -9.23
CA ASP A 591 -59.83 28.45 -10.37
C ASP A 591 -59.86 29.48 -11.51
N MET A 592 -58.72 29.72 -12.15
CA MET A 592 -58.70 30.32 -13.48
C MET A 592 -57.47 29.87 -14.25
N TRP A 593 -57.59 28.74 -14.96
CA TRP A 593 -56.90 28.50 -16.23
C TRP A 593 -57.81 27.70 -17.17
N PRO A 594 -58.00 28.15 -18.43
CA PRO A 594 -58.86 27.45 -19.38
C PRO A 594 -58.11 26.27 -20.01
N MET A 595 -58.80 25.14 -20.08
CA MET A 595 -58.45 24.01 -20.93
C MET A 595 -58.94 24.25 -22.35
N HIS A 596 -58.04 24.07 -23.32
CA HIS A 596 -58.39 23.63 -24.66
C HIS A 596 -57.43 22.49 -25.02
N GLU A 597 -57.94 21.26 -25.11
CA GLU A 597 -57.62 20.33 -26.19
C GLU A 597 -58.51 19.08 -26.16
N VAL A 598 -59.38 19.08 -27.17
CA VAL A 598 -60.08 18.00 -27.88
C VAL A 598 -59.59 16.57 -27.59
N ALA A 599 -60.53 15.70 -27.21
CA ALA A 599 -60.36 14.26 -27.12
C ALA A 599 -60.25 13.58 -28.51
N PRO A 600 -59.36 12.59 -28.69
CA PRO A 600 -59.51 11.58 -29.73
C PRO A 600 -60.05 10.26 -29.17
N LYS A 601 -60.86 9.62 -30.02
CA LYS A 601 -61.59 8.36 -29.84
C LYS A 601 -60.73 7.20 -29.34
N ILE A 602 -61.35 6.38 -28.50
CA ILE A 602 -60.88 5.07 -28.03
C ILE A 602 -60.83 4.10 -29.21
N THR A 603 -59.63 3.71 -29.65
CA THR A 603 -59.41 2.52 -30.48
C THR A 603 -58.86 1.40 -29.60
N LYS A 604 -59.57 0.26 -29.57
CA LYS A 604 -59.19 -0.96 -28.82
C LYS A 604 -57.84 -1.50 -29.31
N PRO A 605 -56.98 -2.06 -28.43
CA PRO A 605 -55.74 -2.71 -28.84
C PRO A 605 -56.02 -4.07 -29.50
N VAL A 606 -55.32 -4.30 -30.62
CA VAL A 606 -55.22 -5.59 -31.31
C VAL A 606 -54.48 -6.58 -30.42
N LEU A 607 -55.10 -7.75 -30.24
CA LEU A 607 -54.58 -8.91 -29.52
C LEU A 607 -53.47 -9.55 -30.38
N CYS A 608 -52.21 -9.48 -29.95
CA CYS A 608 -51.14 -10.30 -30.52
C CYS A 608 -51.27 -11.73 -29.97
N THR A 609 -51.62 -12.67 -30.84
CA THR A 609 -51.55 -14.11 -30.57
C THR A 609 -50.11 -14.61 -30.65
N ASP A 610 -49.70 -15.34 -29.62
CA ASP A 610 -48.48 -16.12 -29.54
C ASP A 610 -48.46 -17.23 -30.60
N SER A 611 -47.31 -17.40 -31.27
CA SER A 611 -47.03 -18.52 -32.15
C SER A 611 -45.80 -19.28 -31.63
N SER A 612 -46.01 -20.30 -30.80
CA SER A 612 -45.17 -21.49 -30.67
C SER A 612 -45.75 -22.42 -29.61
N ASP A 613 -46.38 -23.52 -30.03
CA ASP A 613 -46.03 -24.84 -29.53
C ASP A 613 -46.64 -25.94 -30.41
N ALA A 614 -45.82 -26.96 -30.65
CA ALA A 614 -46.01 -28.06 -31.57
C ALA A 614 -46.84 -29.21 -30.97
N SER A 615 -47.59 -29.95 -31.80
CA SER A 615 -47.48 -31.42 -31.93
C SER A 615 -48.64 -32.06 -32.71
N VAL A 616 -48.28 -32.82 -33.75
CA VAL A 616 -48.74 -34.17 -34.10
C VAL A 616 -50.20 -34.56 -33.79
N THR A 617 -51.02 -34.73 -34.83
CA THR A 617 -51.79 -35.99 -35.02
C THR A 617 -52.32 -36.14 -36.45
N THR A 618 -52.24 -37.39 -36.89
CA THR A 618 -52.57 -38.00 -38.18
C THR A 618 -54.06 -38.15 -38.47
N GLN A 619 -54.39 -38.15 -39.78
CA GLN A 619 -55.48 -38.86 -40.45
C GLN A 619 -56.94 -38.62 -40.00
N SER A 620 -57.80 -38.20 -40.94
CA SER A 620 -58.87 -39.06 -41.48
C SER A 620 -59.94 -38.25 -42.24
N THR A 621 -60.00 -38.50 -43.55
CA THR A 621 -61.18 -38.61 -44.45
C THR A 621 -62.28 -37.55 -44.60
N ARG A 622 -62.57 -37.30 -45.89
CA ARG A 622 -63.89 -37.17 -46.57
C ARG A 622 -64.65 -35.85 -46.36
N LEU A 623 -65.35 -35.26 -47.33
CA LEU A 623 -65.62 -35.53 -48.76
C LEU A 623 -66.32 -34.26 -49.32
N ASN A 624 -65.99 -33.89 -50.56
CA ASN A 624 -66.77 -33.24 -51.63
C ASN A 624 -67.94 -32.27 -51.34
N SER A 625 -67.93 -31.12 -52.04
CA SER A 625 -68.90 -30.74 -53.11
C SER A 625 -68.50 -29.35 -53.67
N HIS A 626 -68.17 -29.28 -54.97
CA HIS A 626 -68.97 -28.67 -56.07
C HIS A 626 -69.29 -27.19 -55.83
N THR A 627 -68.87 -26.24 -56.66
CA THR A 627 -68.83 -26.16 -58.14
C THR A 627 -67.78 -25.17 -58.61
#